data_AF-A0A2E6SW96-F1
#
_entry.id   AF-A0A2E6SW96-F1
#
_cell.length_a   1.000
_cell.length_b   1.000
_cell.length_c   1.000
_cell.angle_alpha   90.00
_cell.angle_beta   90.00
_cell.angle_gamma   90.00
#
_symmetry.space_group_name_H-M   'P 1'
#
loop_
_entity.id
_entity.type
_entity.pdbx_description
1 polymer ?
#
loop_
_entity_poly.entity_id
_entity_poly.type
_entity_poly.pdbx_seq_one_letter_code
_entity_poly.pdbx_strand_id
1 'polypeptide(L)'
;MNLIEIEKKKRIKGVVIGAVAPVVALFVLSVMAYFKIIFDRPYLTDEVTKLTVGASSLFGVFWVYATSASFFQAFFSLSVNMLLVFFFSNRQENSLANGIIVPTAIYALILVGLRLL
;
A
#
# COMPACT_ATOMS: atom_id res chain seq x y z
N MET A 1 -30.12 -12.65 12.53
CA MET A 1 -29.20 -11.63 11.96
C MET A 1 -29.51 -11.54 10.48
N ASN A 2 -29.77 -10.33 9.97
CA ASN A 2 -30.32 -10.17 8.62
C ASN A 2 -29.24 -10.45 7.55
N LEU A 3 -29.53 -11.17 6.47
CA LEU A 3 -28.54 -11.50 5.41
C LEU A 3 -27.85 -10.25 4.86
N ILE A 4 -28.62 -9.17 4.72
CA ILE A 4 -28.17 -7.85 4.28
C ILE A 4 -27.15 -7.24 5.26
N GLU A 5 -27.32 -7.43 6.57
CA GLU A 5 -26.38 -6.93 7.58
C GLU A 5 -25.03 -7.64 7.51
N ILE A 6 -25.05 -8.95 7.23
CA ILE A 6 -23.83 -9.76 7.08
C ILE A 6 -23.02 -9.28 5.88
N GLU A 7 -23.68 -9.05 4.74
CA GLU A 7 -23.02 -8.55 3.53
C GLU A 7 -22.47 -7.14 3.71
N LYS A 8 -23.24 -6.24 4.36
CA LYS A 8 -22.76 -4.89 4.69
C LYS A 8 -21.52 -4.93 5.59
N LYS A 9 -21.52 -5.77 6.62
CA LYS A 9 -20.37 -5.92 7.53
C LYS A 9 -19.13 -6.43 6.79
N LYS A 10 -19.30 -7.40 5.88
CA LYS A 10 -18.23 -7.91 5.00
C LYS A 10 -17.69 -6.80 4.08
N ARG A 11 -18.57 -5.98 3.51
CA ARG A 11 -18.17 -4.85 2.65
C ARG A 11 -17.37 -3.80 3.41
N ILE A 12 -17.81 -3.41 4.61
CA ILE A 12 -17.07 -2.47 5.47
C ILE A 12 -15.69 -3.04 5.81
N LYS A 13 -15.61 -4.33 6.16
CA LYS A 13 -14.33 -5.01 6.38
C LYS A 13 -13.42 -4.92 5.14
N GLY A 14 -13.99 -5.06 3.94
CA GLY A 14 -13.27 -4.89 2.68
C GLY A 14 -12.72 -3.48 2.49
N VAL A 15 -13.50 -2.44 2.81
CA VAL A 15 -13.04 -1.04 2.76
C VAL A 15 -11.84 -0.84 3.70
N VAL A 16 -11.92 -1.34 4.94
CA VAL A 16 -10.84 -1.21 5.92
C VAL A 16 -9.58 -1.95 5.43
N ILE A 17 -9.72 -3.17 4.91
CA ILE A 17 -8.60 -3.93 4.35
C ILE A 17 -7.95 -3.17 3.19
N GLY A 18 -8.74 -2.65 2.25
CA GLY A 18 -8.22 -1.92 1.09
C GLY A 18 -7.54 -0.59 1.45
N ALA A 19 -7.84 -0.01 2.61
CA ALA A 19 -7.17 1.19 3.09
C ALA A 19 -5.88 0.86 3.88
N VAL A 20 -5.92 -0.18 4.72
CA VAL A 20 -4.83 -0.51 5.65
C VAL A 20 -3.76 -1.40 5.01
N ALA A 21 -4.14 -2.33 4.14
CA ALA A 21 -3.20 -3.30 3.58
C ALA A 21 -2.06 -2.66 2.78
N PRO A 22 -2.28 -1.61 1.95
CA PRO A 22 -1.19 -0.89 1.31
C PRO A 22 -0.19 -0.28 2.31
N VAL A 23 -0.70 0.30 3.42
CA VAL A 23 0.14 0.91 4.46
C VAL A 23 0.97 -0.13 5.19
N VAL A 24 0.37 -1.28 5.52
CA VAL A 24 1.09 -2.41 6.14
C VAL A 24 2.13 -2.98 5.19
N ALA A 25 1.80 -3.13 3.91
CA ALA A 25 2.73 -3.61 2.89
C ALA A 25 3.93 -2.66 2.73
N LEU A 26 3.69 -1.34 2.71
CA LEU A 26 4.76 -0.33 2.70
C LEU A 26 5.63 -0.45 3.95
N PHE A 27 5.02 -0.58 5.13
CA PHE A 27 5.78 -0.73 6.38
C PHE A 27 6.68 -1.97 6.35
N VAL A 28 6.16 -3.12 5.89
CA VAL A 28 6.95 -4.36 5.75
C VAL A 28 8.10 -4.16 4.76
N LEU A 29 7.86 -3.54 3.62
CA LEU A 29 8.91 -3.27 2.63
C LEU A 29 9.98 -2.31 3.18
N SER A 30 9.58 -1.26 3.93
CA SER A 30 10.51 -0.35 4.59
C SER A 30 11.37 -1.08 5.63
N VAL A 31 10.76 -1.98 6.41
CA VAL A 31 11.49 -2.81 7.38
C VAL A 31 12.47 -3.74 6.66
N MET A 32 12.05 -4.43 5.60
CA MET A 32 12.92 -5.31 4.81
C MET A 32 14.07 -4.54 4.16
N ALA A 33 13.80 -3.36 3.61
CA ALA A 33 14.83 -2.50 3.02
C ALA A 33 15.84 -2.04 4.08
N TYR A 34 15.37 -1.63 5.27
CA TYR A 34 16.23 -1.25 6.39
C TYR A 34 17.13 -2.41 6.85
N PHE A 35 16.56 -3.61 7.01
CA PHE A 35 17.35 -4.81 7.32
C PHE A 35 18.38 -5.11 6.22
N LYS A 36 18.00 -5.03 4.94
CA LYS A 36 18.95 -5.25 3.84
C LYS A 36 20.09 -4.23 3.84
N ILE A 37 19.82 -2.96 4.12
CA ILE A 37 20.85 -1.91 4.22
C ILE A 37 21.83 -2.18 5.38
N ILE A 38 21.34 -2.69 6.51
CA ILE A 38 22.17 -2.98 7.68
C ILE A 38 23.03 -4.24 7.48
N PHE A 39 22.43 -5.29 6.92
CA PHE A 39 23.05 -6.62 6.88
C PHE A 39 23.79 -6.92 5.57
N ASP A 40 23.48 -6.20 4.48
CA ASP A 40 23.94 -6.50 3.12
C ASP A 40 24.74 -5.32 2.55
N ARG A 41 25.87 -4.96 3.18
CA ARG A 41 26.85 -4.02 2.60
C ARG A 41 27.72 -4.77 1.59
N PRO A 42 27.46 -4.70 0.27
CA PRO A 42 28.45 -4.03 -0.61
C PRO A 42 27.93 -3.44 -1.95
N TYR A 43 26.64 -3.15 -2.16
CA TYR A 43 26.20 -2.55 -3.45
C TYR A 43 25.11 -1.48 -3.28
N LEU A 44 25.47 -0.36 -2.65
CA LEU A 44 24.69 0.87 -2.74
C LEU A 44 25.18 1.64 -3.97
N THR A 45 24.50 1.45 -5.10
CA THR A 45 24.60 2.38 -6.23
C THR A 45 24.17 3.79 -5.77
N ASP A 46 24.75 4.84 -6.35
CA ASP A 46 24.66 6.25 -5.90
C ASP A 46 23.23 6.78 -5.63
N GLU A 47 22.20 6.15 -6.19
CA GLU A 47 20.79 6.49 -5.93
C GLU A 47 20.29 5.98 -4.57
N VAL A 48 20.75 4.82 -4.11
CA VAL A 48 20.40 4.24 -2.80
C VAL A 48 21.19 4.92 -1.67
N THR A 49 22.34 5.52 -2.01
CA THR A 49 23.16 6.34 -1.09
C THR A 49 22.43 7.62 -0.69
N LYS A 50 21.71 8.27 -1.62
CA LYS A 50 20.87 9.44 -1.33
C LYS A 50 19.67 9.09 -0.44
N LEU A 51 19.13 7.88 -0.57
CA LEU A 51 18.09 7.32 0.31
C LEU A 51 18.61 7.02 1.72
N THR A 52 19.88 6.62 1.87
CA THR A 52 20.49 6.25 3.16
C THR A 52 20.90 7.45 4.00
N VAL A 53 21.29 8.58 3.40
CA VAL A 53 21.70 9.79 4.14
C VAL A 53 20.51 10.44 4.88
N GLY A 54 19.28 10.26 4.39
CA GLY A 54 18.04 10.68 5.09
C GLY A 54 17.45 9.64 6.04
N ALA A 55 18.02 8.43 6.09
CA ALA A 55 17.43 7.25 6.71
C ALA A 55 18.29 6.70 7.86
N SER A 56 18.67 7.54 8.81
CA SER A 56 19.34 7.12 10.06
C SER A 56 18.43 6.32 11.02
N SER A 57 17.16 6.13 10.65
CA SER A 57 16.18 5.36 11.43
C SER A 57 15.13 4.71 10.52
N LEU A 58 14.48 3.63 11.01
CA LEU A 58 13.29 3.03 10.38
C LEU A 58 12.21 4.05 10.03
N PHE A 59 12.04 5.05 10.91
CA PHE A 59 11.11 6.15 10.69
C PHE A 59 11.56 7.04 9.54
N GLY A 60 12.86 7.31 9.39
CA GLY A 60 13.42 8.01 8.24
C GLY A 60 13.24 7.27 6.92
N VAL A 61 13.45 5.94 6.89
CA VAL A 61 13.17 5.12 5.69
C VAL A 61 11.68 5.23 5.32
N PHE A 62 10.79 5.00 6.29
CA PHE A 62 9.35 5.10 6.09
C PHE A 62 8.95 6.50 5.62
N TRP A 63 9.51 7.55 6.24
CA TRP A 63 9.23 8.94 5.91
C TRP A 63 9.73 9.33 4.53
N VAL A 64 10.93 8.90 4.14
CA VAL A 64 11.45 9.12 2.78
C VAL A 64 10.56 8.41 1.77
N TYR A 65 10.12 7.16 1.99
CA TYR A 65 9.12 6.52 1.13
C TYR A 65 7.74 7.20 1.17
N ALA A 66 7.35 7.77 2.32
CA ALA A 66 6.09 8.49 2.52
C ALA A 66 6.10 9.92 1.95
N THR A 67 7.27 10.50 1.66
CA THR A 67 7.41 11.88 1.13
C THR A 67 7.99 11.93 -0.28
N SER A 68 8.76 10.93 -0.69
CA SER A 68 9.23 10.79 -2.07
C SER A 68 8.11 10.21 -2.94
N ALA A 69 7.48 11.12 -3.70
CA ALA A 69 6.47 10.87 -4.72
C ALA A 69 5.12 10.34 -4.21
N SER A 70 4.21 11.28 -3.98
CA SER A 70 2.75 11.06 -3.88
C SER A 70 2.20 10.17 -5.00
N PHE A 71 2.79 10.24 -6.20
CA PHE A 71 2.45 9.37 -7.33
C PHE A 71 2.81 7.89 -7.09
N PHE A 72 4.00 7.61 -6.54
CA PHE A 72 4.44 6.24 -6.27
C PHE A 72 3.53 5.54 -5.25
N GLN A 73 3.14 6.25 -4.19
CA GLN A 73 2.27 5.69 -3.15
C GLN A 73 0.87 5.38 -3.66
N ALA A 74 0.29 6.27 -4.47
CA ALA A 74 -1.01 6.03 -5.08
C ALA A 74 -0.93 4.82 -6.04
N PHE A 75 0.12 4.72 -6.85
CA PHE A 75 0.34 3.58 -7.74
C PHE A 75 0.57 2.26 -6.98
N PHE A 76 1.38 2.29 -5.93
CA PHE A 76 1.64 1.14 -5.07
C PHE A 76 0.35 0.65 -4.39
N SER A 77 -0.45 1.58 -3.87
CA SER A 77 -1.71 1.25 -3.19
C SER A 77 -2.73 0.63 -4.14
N LEU A 78 -2.79 1.12 -5.38
CA LEU A 78 -3.59 0.50 -6.45
C LEU A 78 -3.14 -0.94 -6.73
N SER A 79 -1.82 -1.16 -6.83
CA SER A 79 -1.25 -2.47 -7.14
C SER A 79 -1.56 -3.50 -6.05
N VAL A 80 -1.38 -3.12 -4.78
CA VAL A 80 -1.75 -3.98 -3.64
C VAL A 80 -3.25 -4.28 -3.63
N ASN A 81 -4.10 -3.28 -3.84
CA ASN A 81 -5.53 -3.48 -3.81
C ASN A 81 -6.05 -4.33 -4.97
N MET A 82 -5.48 -4.22 -6.18
CA MET A 82 -5.83 -5.11 -7.30
C MET A 82 -5.55 -6.58 -6.97
N LEU A 83 -4.40 -6.88 -6.35
CA LEU A 83 -4.08 -8.24 -5.91
C LEU A 83 -5.06 -8.74 -4.85
N LEU A 84 -5.45 -7.88 -3.90
CA LEU A 84 -6.44 -8.23 -2.88
C LEU A 84 -7.81 -8.49 -3.49
N VAL A 85 -8.28 -7.63 -4.39
CA VAL A 85 -9.55 -7.84 -5.12
C VAL A 85 -9.53 -9.16 -5.88
N PHE A 86 -8.45 -9.45 -6.61
CA PHE A 86 -8.29 -10.71 -7.33
C PHE A 86 -8.34 -11.92 -6.37
N PHE A 87 -7.62 -11.85 -5.25
CA PHE A 87 -7.58 -12.92 -4.26
C PHE A 87 -8.95 -13.19 -3.62
N PHE A 88 -9.65 -12.14 -3.19
CA PHE A 88 -10.98 -12.28 -2.58
C PHE A 88 -12.06 -12.68 -3.60
N SER A 89 -11.92 -12.27 -4.86
CA SER A 89 -12.81 -12.70 -5.94
C SER A 89 -12.64 -14.19 -6.24
N ASN A 90 -11.40 -14.70 -6.31
CA ASN A 90 -11.13 -16.14 -6.47
C ASN A 90 -11.66 -16.99 -5.31
N ARG A 91 -11.77 -16.43 -4.11
CA ARG A 91 -12.37 -17.09 -2.94
C ARG A 91 -13.90 -16.95 -2.86
N GLN A 92 -14.54 -16.40 -3.89
CA GLN A 92 -15.98 -16.11 -3.93
C GLN A 92 -16.46 -15.14 -2.84
N GLU A 93 -15.56 -14.34 -2.26
CA GLU A 93 -15.88 -13.32 -1.25
C GLU A 93 -16.19 -11.96 -1.90
N ASN A 94 -17.16 -11.96 -2.82
CA ASN A 94 -17.48 -10.78 -3.65
C ASN A 94 -17.86 -9.54 -2.82
N SER A 95 -18.54 -9.70 -1.68
CA SER A 95 -18.87 -8.57 -0.80
C SER A 95 -17.63 -7.89 -0.22
N LEU A 96 -16.57 -8.64 0.09
CA LEU A 96 -15.29 -8.13 0.58
C LEU A 96 -14.50 -7.46 -0.55
N ALA A 97 -14.39 -8.12 -1.70
CA ALA A 97 -13.76 -7.56 -2.90
C ALA A 97 -14.40 -6.22 -3.30
N ASN A 98 -15.73 -6.13 -3.30
CA ASN A 98 -16.47 -4.90 -3.56
C ASN A 98 -16.22 -3.79 -2.53
N GLY A 99 -15.86 -4.15 -1.30
CA GLY A 99 -15.42 -3.19 -0.30
C GLY A 99 -14.06 -2.57 -0.65
N ILE A 100 -13.12 -3.38 -1.13
CA ILE A 100 -11.75 -2.96 -1.47
C ILE A 100 -11.73 -2.04 -2.71
N ILE A 101 -12.70 -2.18 -3.61
CA ILE A 101 -12.82 -1.31 -4.80
C ILE A 101 -12.97 0.17 -4.40
N VAL A 102 -13.63 0.48 -3.28
CA VAL A 102 -13.85 1.87 -2.84
C VAL A 102 -12.53 2.63 -2.58
N PRO A 103 -11.64 2.18 -1.69
CA PRO A 103 -10.35 2.84 -1.51
C PRO A 103 -9.49 2.78 -2.78
N THR A 104 -9.62 1.72 -3.59
CA THR A 104 -8.93 1.62 -4.89
C THR A 104 -9.32 2.77 -5.83
N ALA A 105 -10.61 3.07 -5.97
CA ALA A 105 -11.09 4.16 -6.79
C ALA A 105 -10.60 5.53 -6.27
N ILE A 106 -10.55 5.71 -4.95
CA ILE A 106 -9.99 6.93 -4.33
C ILE A 106 -8.51 7.08 -4.68
N TYR A 107 -7.71 6.02 -4.53
CA TYR A 107 -6.29 6.06 -4.91
C TYR A 107 -6.09 6.33 -6.41
N ALA A 108 -6.97 5.82 -7.27
CA ALA A 108 -6.93 6.09 -8.71
C ALA A 108 -7.20 7.57 -9.01
N LEU A 109 -8.22 8.16 -8.39
CA LEU A 109 -8.52 9.59 -8.54
C LEU A 109 -7.37 10.46 -8.04
N ILE A 110 -6.76 10.10 -6.91
CA ILE A 110 -5.57 10.79 -6.39
C ILE A 110 -4.42 10.68 -7.40
N LEU A 111 -4.17 9.49 -7.95
CA LEU A 111 -3.11 9.27 -8.95
C LEU A 111 -3.34 10.12 -10.21
N VAL A 112 -4.57 10.20 -10.71
CA VAL A 112 -4.91 11.06 -11.86
C VAL A 112 -4.72 12.54 -11.50
N GLY A 113 -5.22 12.98 -10.35
CA GLY A 113 -5.07 14.37 -9.89
C GLY A 113 -3.61 14.79 -9.73
N LEU A 114 -2.79 13.92 -9.14
CA LEU A 114 -1.34 14.15 -9.00
C LEU A 114 -0.58 14.16 -10.32
N ARG A 115 -1.12 13.53 -11.38
CA ARG A 115 -0.50 13.55 -12.71
C ARG A 115 -0.84 14.82 -13.50
N LEU A 116 -1.96 15.47 -13.17
CA LEU A 116 -2.42 16.67 -13.85
C LEU A 116 -1.82 17.97 -13.27
N LEU A 117 -1.30 17.91 -12.04
CA LEU A 117 -0.59 18.99 -11.35
C LEU A 117 0.91 18.96 -11.68
#